data_AF-M9LKD2-F1
#
_entry.id   AF-M9LKD2-F1
#
_cell.length_a   1.000
_cell.length_b   1.000
_cell.length_c   1.000
_cell.angle_alpha   90.00
_cell.angle_beta   90.00
_cell.angle_gamma   90.00
#
_symmetry.space_group_name_H-M   'P 1'
#
loop_
_entity.id
_entity.type
_entity.pdbx_description
1 polymer ?
#
loop_
_entity_poly.entity_id
_entity_poly.type
_entity_poly.pdbx_seq_one_letter_code
_entity_poly.pdbx_strand_id
1 'polypeptide(L)'
;MPLIPIQRIVSHERSVISAADRAQAAAQLLSGGAPNVVHTAKLAGQKSVLASLIDQASEFLPGPMPELIVPPAGPKRSEYRGFAAQTYPIRLEAPESIFIRCCLYDPTRTHLQIDLCNIEQLNLLDAPVPLIGGQPSTFLFCSRTADRRSGKETQLIRCYSIPIQFDPAFIGLDVQFLFTFEQAVSSPSSGSPMSGFAFAAEVYQSVNGK
;
A
#
# COMPACT_ATOMS: atom_id res chain seq x y z
N MET A 1 21.58 12.41 1.99
CA MET A 1 21.35 11.50 3.12
C MET A 1 21.22 10.12 2.53
N PRO A 2 22.14 9.19 2.81
CA PRO A 2 22.04 7.82 2.32
C PRO A 2 20.73 7.17 2.80
N LEU A 3 20.11 6.35 1.96
CA LEU A 3 18.91 5.58 2.28
C LEU A 3 19.25 4.10 2.19
N ILE A 4 19.08 3.35 3.27
CA ILE A 4 19.32 1.90 3.28
C ILE A 4 17.98 1.19 3.00
N PRO A 5 17.87 0.35 1.96
CA PRO A 5 16.64 -0.39 1.69
C PRO A 5 16.37 -1.43 2.80
N ILE A 6 15.18 -1.41 3.38
CA ILE A 6 14.75 -2.37 4.41
C ILE A 6 13.85 -3.43 3.78
N GLN A 7 12.68 -3.03 3.27
CA GLN A 7 11.71 -3.96 2.71
C GLN A 7 10.89 -3.33 1.57
N ARG A 8 10.57 -4.14 0.57
CA ARG A 8 9.58 -3.83 -0.46
C ARG A 8 8.35 -4.71 -0.29
N ILE A 9 7.18 -4.09 -0.28
CA ILE A 9 5.86 -4.73 -0.35
C ILE A 9 5.24 -4.42 -1.71
N VAL A 10 4.66 -5.41 -2.35
CA VAL A 10 3.93 -5.23 -3.61
C VAL A 10 2.56 -5.86 -3.52
N SER A 11 1.63 -5.39 -4.34
CA SER A 11 0.38 -6.10 -4.58
C SER A 11 0.68 -7.47 -5.16
N HIS A 12 0.27 -8.53 -4.47
CA HIS A 12 0.47 -9.91 -4.90
C HIS A 12 -0.61 -10.80 -4.28
N GLU A 13 -1.04 -11.85 -4.99
CA GLU A 13 -2.08 -12.79 -4.53
C GLU A 13 -1.75 -13.51 -3.21
N ARG A 14 -0.48 -13.46 -2.79
CA ARG A 14 0.05 -14.13 -1.59
C ARG A 14 0.31 -13.20 -0.40
N SER A 15 0.11 -11.89 -0.57
CA SER A 15 0.43 -10.90 0.48
C SER A 15 -0.73 -9.97 0.81
N VAL A 16 -1.83 -10.05 0.05
CA VAL A 16 -2.95 -9.11 0.18
C VAL A 16 -4.23 -9.84 0.57
N ILE A 17 -4.91 -9.28 1.57
CA ILE A 17 -6.25 -9.66 1.98
C ILE A 17 -7.24 -8.59 1.52
N SER A 18 -8.44 -9.02 1.17
CA SER A 18 -9.59 -8.19 0.84
C SER A 18 -10.78 -8.53 1.74
N ALA A 19 -11.56 -7.52 2.10
CA ALA A 19 -12.78 -7.65 2.89
C ALA A 19 -13.82 -6.62 2.46
N ALA A 20 -14.96 -6.57 3.15
CA ALA A 20 -16.05 -5.62 2.83
C ALA A 20 -15.59 -4.16 2.95
N ASP A 21 -14.69 -3.88 3.89
CA ASP A 21 -14.09 -2.56 4.13
C ASP A 21 -12.63 -2.71 4.61
N ARG A 22 -11.91 -1.60 4.66
CA ARG A 22 -10.49 -1.57 5.03
C ARG A 22 -10.23 -2.04 6.46
N ALA A 23 -11.13 -1.79 7.39
CA ALA A 23 -10.97 -2.15 8.79
C ALA A 23 -11.10 -3.68 8.98
N GLN A 24 -12.05 -4.31 8.30
CA GLN A 24 -12.17 -5.76 8.28
C GLN A 24 -10.97 -6.42 7.59
N ALA A 25 -10.45 -5.83 6.51
CA ALA A 25 -9.26 -6.37 5.83
C ALA A 25 -8.03 -6.32 6.74
N ALA A 26 -7.84 -5.20 7.46
CA ALA A 26 -6.80 -5.04 8.47
C ALA A 26 -6.94 -6.07 9.61
N ALA A 27 -8.13 -6.19 10.19
CA ALA A 27 -8.39 -7.13 11.27
C ALA A 27 -8.13 -8.59 10.85
N GLN A 28 -8.52 -8.97 9.64
CA GLN A 28 -8.24 -10.30 9.09
C GLN A 28 -6.73 -10.53 8.90
N LEU A 29 -5.99 -9.53 8.42
CA LEU A 29 -4.54 -9.65 8.24
C LEU A 29 -3.81 -9.80 9.58
N LEU A 30 -4.15 -8.94 10.55
CA LEU A 30 -3.54 -8.95 11.88
C LEU A 30 -3.88 -10.21 12.69
N SER A 31 -5.02 -10.84 12.42
CA SER A 31 -5.40 -12.13 13.02
C SER A 31 -4.81 -13.35 12.30
N GLY A 32 -3.95 -13.16 11.30
CA GLY A 32 -3.29 -14.25 10.57
C GLY A 32 -4.16 -14.89 9.48
N GLY A 33 -5.15 -14.15 8.96
CA GLY A 33 -5.97 -14.58 7.85
C GLY A 33 -5.14 -14.90 6.59
N ALA A 34 -5.62 -15.86 5.80
CA ALA A 34 -4.97 -16.19 4.53
C ALA A 34 -5.25 -15.12 3.45
N PRO A 35 -4.27 -14.82 2.58
CA PRO A 35 -4.47 -14.00 1.39
C PRO A 35 -5.66 -14.49 0.56
N ASN A 36 -6.48 -13.57 0.08
CA ASN A 36 -7.76 -13.90 -0.57
C ASN A 36 -8.07 -12.98 -1.75
N VAL A 37 -7.05 -12.54 -2.49
CA VAL A 37 -7.21 -11.80 -3.76
C VAL A 37 -6.75 -12.67 -4.93
N VAL A 38 -7.16 -12.31 -6.14
CA VAL A 38 -6.72 -12.96 -7.37
C VAL A 38 -6.05 -11.94 -8.29
N HIS A 39 -5.00 -12.38 -8.98
CA HIS A 39 -4.37 -11.57 -10.03
C HIS A 39 -5.27 -11.53 -11.27
N THR A 40 -5.29 -10.40 -11.97
CA THR A 40 -6.03 -10.25 -13.23
C THR A 40 -5.10 -10.34 -14.43
N ALA A 41 -5.20 -11.43 -15.20
CA ALA A 41 -4.37 -11.68 -16.38
C ALA A 41 -4.75 -10.84 -17.62
N LYS A 42 -5.73 -9.93 -17.51
CA LYS A 42 -6.55 -9.50 -18.66
C LYS A 42 -6.14 -8.21 -19.38
N LEU A 43 -4.99 -7.61 -19.07
CA LEU A 43 -4.55 -6.38 -19.73
C LEU A 43 -3.21 -6.58 -20.44
N ALA A 44 -3.30 -6.96 -21.71
CA ALA A 44 -2.16 -6.99 -22.63
C ALA A 44 -1.57 -5.57 -22.75
N GLY A 45 -0.36 -5.35 -22.21
CA GLY A 45 0.34 -4.06 -22.27
C GLY A 45 0.85 -3.52 -20.92
N GLN A 46 0.37 -4.03 -19.79
CA GLN A 46 0.62 -3.40 -18.48
C GLN A 46 1.92 -3.79 -17.78
N LYS A 47 2.70 -4.75 -18.28
CA LYS A 47 3.96 -5.15 -17.62
C LYS A 47 4.92 -3.97 -17.44
N SER A 48 4.98 -3.06 -18.41
CA SER A 48 5.78 -1.83 -18.31
C SER A 48 5.22 -0.83 -17.29
N VAL A 49 3.90 -0.71 -17.20
CA VAL A 49 3.19 0.16 -16.24
C VAL A 49 3.37 -0.35 -14.81
N LEU A 50 3.15 -1.65 -14.58
CA LEU A 50 3.36 -2.30 -13.28
C LEU A 50 4.84 -2.25 -12.88
N ALA A 51 5.76 -2.44 -13.83
CA ALA A 51 7.19 -2.27 -13.58
C ALA A 51 7.55 -0.83 -13.16
N SER A 52 6.86 0.18 -13.69
CA SER A 52 7.11 1.57 -13.31
C SER A 52 6.63 1.97 -11.91
N LEU A 53 5.90 1.09 -11.20
CA LEU A 53 5.63 1.26 -9.77
C LEU A 53 6.89 1.07 -8.92
N ILE A 54 7.81 0.23 -9.40
CA ILE A 54 9.13 0.04 -8.82
C ILE A 54 10.07 1.11 -9.37
N ASP A 55 10.89 1.70 -8.51
CA ASP A 55 11.93 2.62 -8.98
C ASP A 55 12.98 1.83 -9.78
N GLN A 56 13.31 2.26 -10.99
CA GLN A 56 14.35 1.64 -11.80
C GLN A 56 15.75 1.84 -11.20
N ALA A 57 15.91 2.89 -10.39
CA ALA A 57 17.12 3.16 -9.62
C ALA A 57 17.06 2.57 -8.20
N SER A 58 16.07 1.72 -7.91
CA SER A 58 15.91 1.12 -6.59
C SER A 58 17.09 0.22 -6.22
N GLU A 59 17.63 0.40 -5.03
CA GLU A 59 18.70 -0.46 -4.47
C GLU A 59 18.18 -1.79 -3.92
N PHE A 60 16.87 -1.99 -3.93
CA PHE A 60 16.25 -3.26 -3.55
C PHE A 60 16.60 -4.37 -4.55
N LEU A 61 16.89 -5.56 -4.02
CA LEU A 61 17.06 -6.76 -4.83
C LEU A 61 15.81 -7.02 -5.70
N PRO A 62 15.98 -7.71 -6.85
CA PRO A 62 14.86 -8.14 -7.67
C PRO A 62 13.85 -8.94 -6.83
N GLY A 63 12.60 -8.49 -6.83
CA GLY A 63 11.49 -9.09 -6.09
C GLY A 63 10.31 -9.41 -7.01
N PRO A 64 9.18 -9.89 -6.44
CA PRO A 64 7.96 -10.07 -7.22
C PRO A 64 7.53 -8.74 -7.86
N MET A 65 7.11 -8.82 -9.12
CA MET A 65 6.52 -7.67 -9.83
C MET A 65 5.15 -7.38 -9.21
N PRO A 66 4.75 -6.10 -9.04
CA PRO A 66 3.41 -5.77 -8.60
C PRO A 66 2.37 -6.36 -9.55
N GLU A 67 1.35 -6.98 -8.98
CA GLU A 67 0.24 -7.60 -9.70
C GLU A 67 -1.00 -6.73 -9.61
N LEU A 68 -1.80 -6.74 -10.69
CA LEU A 68 -3.12 -6.12 -10.67
C LEU A 68 -4.09 -7.06 -9.96
N ILE A 69 -4.48 -6.72 -8.73
CA ILE A 69 -5.26 -7.58 -7.84
C ILE A 69 -6.73 -7.16 -7.75
N VAL A 70 -7.61 -8.16 -7.61
CA VAL A 70 -9.05 -7.99 -7.38
C VAL A 70 -9.57 -9.02 -6.37
N PRO A 71 -10.75 -8.82 -5.78
CA PRO A 71 -11.41 -9.84 -4.97
C PRO A 71 -11.72 -11.11 -5.79
N PRO A 72 -11.85 -12.30 -5.18
CA PRO A 72 -12.04 -13.56 -5.91
C PRO A 72 -13.34 -13.61 -6.72
N ALA A 73 -14.41 -13.00 -6.19
CA ALA A 73 -15.69 -12.84 -6.89
C ALA A 73 -15.63 -11.81 -8.03
N GLY A 74 -14.46 -11.22 -8.26
CA GLY A 74 -14.25 -10.12 -9.15
C GLY A 74 -14.73 -8.78 -8.58
N PRO A 75 -14.42 -7.70 -9.30
CA PRO A 75 -14.84 -6.37 -8.95
C PRO A 75 -16.33 -6.15 -9.28
N LYS A 76 -17.14 -5.80 -8.28
CA LYS A 76 -18.55 -5.47 -8.48
C LYS A 76 -18.74 -3.96 -8.52
N ARG A 77 -19.52 -3.49 -9.51
CA ARG A 77 -19.66 -2.05 -9.86
C ARG A 77 -20.28 -1.16 -8.78
N SER A 78 -20.75 -1.72 -7.67
CA SER A 78 -21.48 -1.02 -6.61
C SER A 78 -21.03 -1.41 -5.20
N GLU A 79 -19.91 -2.11 -5.06
CA GLU A 79 -19.43 -2.56 -3.75
C GLU A 79 -18.18 -1.79 -3.36
N TYR A 80 -18.16 -1.32 -2.11
CA TYR A 80 -16.92 -0.95 -1.46
C TYR A 80 -16.08 -2.21 -1.23
N ARG A 81 -14.77 -2.05 -1.27
CA ARG A 81 -13.86 -3.13 -0.95
C ARG A 81 -12.64 -2.60 -0.24
N GLY A 82 -12.34 -3.20 0.91
CA GLY A 82 -11.10 -2.99 1.61
C GLY A 82 -10.04 -3.98 1.19
N PHE A 83 -8.79 -3.55 1.24
CA PHE A 83 -7.62 -4.41 1.11
C PHE A 83 -6.59 -4.07 2.18
N ALA A 84 -5.78 -5.05 2.57
CA ALA A 84 -4.72 -4.87 3.54
C ALA A 84 -3.48 -5.69 3.15
N ALA A 85 -2.30 -5.11 3.37
CA ALA A 85 -1.00 -5.75 3.29
C ALA A 85 -0.10 -5.22 4.41
N GLN A 86 0.91 -5.98 4.82
CA GLN A 86 1.81 -5.56 5.90
C GLN A 86 3.27 -5.90 5.61
N THR A 87 4.18 -5.18 6.27
CA THR A 87 5.61 -5.55 6.28
C THR A 87 5.87 -6.77 7.15
N TYR A 88 7.05 -7.36 6.97
CA TYR A 88 7.62 -8.21 8.01
C TYR A 88 8.03 -7.33 9.21
N PRO A 89 8.23 -7.92 10.40
CA PRO A 89 8.79 -7.21 11.54
C PRO A 89 10.07 -6.45 11.14
N ILE A 90 10.12 -5.15 11.43
CA ILE A 90 11.29 -4.29 11.26
C ILE A 90 11.75 -3.90 12.65
N ARG A 91 12.98 -4.28 13.00
CA ARG A 91 13.58 -3.87 14.26
C ARG A 91 14.12 -2.44 14.15
N LEU A 92 13.64 -1.55 15.02
CA LEU A 92 14.13 -0.18 15.06
C LEU A 92 15.40 -0.10 15.91
N GLU A 93 16.57 -0.04 15.28
CA GLU A 93 17.85 -0.03 16.02
C GLU A 93 18.33 1.37 16.42
N ALA A 94 17.83 2.41 15.76
CA ALA A 94 18.27 3.78 15.93
C ALA A 94 17.08 4.76 15.82
N PRO A 95 17.19 5.99 16.36
CA PRO A 95 16.20 7.07 16.16
C PRO A 95 16.19 7.61 14.73
N GLU A 96 16.80 6.89 13.79
CA GLU A 96 16.86 7.26 12.40
C GLU A 96 15.47 7.21 11.77
N SER A 97 15.19 8.19 10.93
CA SER A 97 13.88 8.29 10.27
C SER A 97 13.70 7.13 9.30
N ILE A 98 12.48 6.61 9.22
CA ILE A 98 12.07 5.73 8.13
C ILE A 98 11.49 6.57 7.01
N PHE A 99 11.75 6.18 5.78
CA PHE A 99 11.15 6.78 4.61
C PHE A 99 10.39 5.72 3.82
N ILE A 100 9.12 5.98 3.52
CA ILE A 100 8.30 5.09 2.70
C ILE A 100 8.00 5.75 1.35
N ARG A 101 8.43 5.11 0.27
CA ARG A 101 7.98 5.43 -1.09
C ARG A 101 6.86 4.47 -1.47
N CYS A 102 5.65 4.97 -1.67
CA CYS A 102 4.51 4.14 -2.07
C CYS A 102 3.96 4.59 -3.42
N CYS A 103 4.00 3.73 -4.43
CA CYS A 103 3.36 3.96 -5.72
C CYS A 103 2.14 3.07 -5.90
N LEU A 104 1.07 3.63 -6.44
CA LEU A 104 -0.24 3.02 -6.65
C LEU A 104 -0.65 3.24 -8.10
N TYR A 105 -0.93 2.15 -8.83
CA TYR A 105 -1.66 2.19 -10.09
C TYR A 105 -3.13 1.91 -9.79
N ASP A 106 -3.99 2.88 -10.08
CA ASP A 106 -5.43 2.70 -9.90
C ASP A 106 -6.28 3.46 -10.94
N PRO A 107 -7.08 2.74 -11.73
CA PRO A 107 -8.02 3.31 -12.69
C PRO A 107 -9.34 3.82 -12.07
N THR A 108 -9.64 3.53 -10.79
CA THR A 108 -11.01 3.58 -10.23
C THR A 108 -11.23 4.43 -8.98
N ARG A 109 -10.18 5.04 -8.42
CA ARG A 109 -10.14 5.83 -7.16
C ARG A 109 -10.09 4.95 -5.90
N THR A 110 -8.89 4.82 -5.36
CA THR A 110 -8.54 4.03 -4.18
C THR A 110 -7.99 4.97 -3.12
N HIS A 111 -8.55 4.86 -1.92
CA HIS A 111 -8.06 5.53 -0.73
C HIS A 111 -6.97 4.66 -0.10
N LEU A 112 -5.82 5.25 0.23
CA LEU A 112 -4.71 4.59 0.93
C LEU A 112 -4.61 5.13 2.35
N GLN A 113 -4.40 4.24 3.32
CA GLN A 113 -4.03 4.56 4.69
C GLN A 113 -2.86 3.66 5.12
N ILE A 114 -1.96 4.20 5.93
CA ILE A 114 -0.83 3.47 6.50
C ILE A 114 -0.87 3.64 8.01
N ASP A 115 -0.88 2.51 8.73
CA ASP A 115 -0.89 2.44 10.18
C ASP A 115 0.38 1.74 10.69
N LEU A 116 0.78 2.05 11.93
CA LEU A 116 1.88 1.40 12.60
C LEU A 116 1.33 0.34 13.56
N CYS A 117 1.89 -0.86 13.52
CA CYS A 117 1.56 -1.96 14.43
C CYS A 117 2.79 -2.36 15.23
N ASN A 118 2.65 -2.42 16.56
CA ASN A 118 3.69 -2.95 17.45
C ASN A 118 3.41 -4.45 17.70
N ILE A 119 4.34 -5.32 17.30
CA ILE A 119 4.16 -6.76 17.38
C ILE A 119 4.12 -7.27 18.81
N GLU A 120 4.90 -6.68 19.72
CA GLU A 120 4.94 -7.08 21.13
C GLU A 120 3.68 -6.65 21.89
N GLN A 121 3.04 -5.55 21.47
CA GLN A 121 1.82 -5.03 22.07
C GLN A 121 0.52 -5.55 21.42
N LEU A 122 0.59 -6.31 20.32
CA LEU A 122 -0.60 -6.99 19.76
C LEU A 122 -1.25 -8.00 20.74
N ASN A 123 -0.56 -8.38 21.82
CA ASN A 123 -1.11 -9.18 22.94
C ASN A 123 -1.72 -8.33 24.08
N LEU A 124 -1.56 -7.00 24.07
CA LEU A 124 -2.01 -6.08 25.11
C LEU A 124 -2.71 -4.87 24.49
N LEU A 125 -3.97 -5.04 24.08
CA LEU A 125 -5.04 -4.04 23.99
C LEU A 125 -4.84 -2.73 23.19
N ASP A 126 -3.68 -2.43 22.62
CA ASP A 126 -3.48 -1.22 21.82
C ASP A 126 -3.75 -1.52 20.33
N ALA A 127 -4.87 -0.98 19.83
CA ALA A 127 -5.24 -1.04 18.42
C ALA A 127 -4.16 -0.38 17.54
N PRO A 128 -4.04 -0.73 16.23
CA PRO A 128 -3.13 -0.07 15.31
C PRO A 128 -3.23 1.45 15.42
N VAL A 129 -2.10 2.12 15.64
CA VAL A 129 -2.07 3.57 15.77
C VAL A 129 -1.87 4.15 14.38
N PRO A 130 -2.78 5.02 13.90
CA PRO A 130 -2.55 5.73 12.65
C PRO A 130 -1.25 6.52 12.75
N LEU A 131 -0.39 6.43 11.73
CA LEU A 131 0.86 7.21 11.66
C LEU A 131 0.62 8.73 11.67
N ILE A 132 -0.64 9.16 11.59
CA ILE A 132 -1.07 10.56 11.62
C ILE A 132 -2.06 10.72 12.79
N GLY A 133 -1.56 10.59 14.02
CA GLY A 133 -2.30 10.96 15.22
C GLY A 133 -2.30 12.48 15.39
N GLY A 134 -3.47 13.12 15.22
CA GLY A 134 -3.68 14.54 15.60
C GLY A 134 -3.92 15.53 14.46
N GLN A 135 -3.81 15.11 13.19
CA GLN A 135 -4.36 15.87 12.07
C GLN A 135 -5.50 15.07 11.43
N PRO A 136 -6.58 15.73 10.96
CA PRO A 136 -7.61 15.04 10.20
C PRO A 136 -6.90 14.25 9.12
N SER A 137 -7.10 12.92 9.12
CA SER A 137 -6.67 11.99 8.09
C SER A 137 -6.54 12.76 6.79
N THR A 138 -5.34 12.89 6.24
CA THR A 138 -5.21 13.61 4.97
C THR A 138 -6.01 12.79 3.97
N PHE A 139 -7.24 13.23 3.72
CA PHE A 139 -8.05 12.74 2.62
C PHE A 139 -7.27 13.16 1.39
N LEU A 140 -6.43 12.25 0.90
CA LEU A 140 -5.70 12.45 -0.33
C LEU A 140 -6.74 12.34 -1.44
N PHE A 141 -7.41 13.47 -1.71
CA PHE A 141 -8.39 13.60 -2.77
C PHE A 141 -7.72 13.23 -4.08
N CYS A 142 -8.17 12.13 -4.66
CA CYS A 142 -7.77 11.73 -5.99
C CYS A 142 -8.38 12.70 -7.00
N SER A 143 -7.62 13.74 -7.38
CA SER A 143 -7.98 14.57 -8.52
C SER A 143 -8.17 13.68 -9.75
N ARG A 144 -9.27 13.96 -10.46
CA ARG A 144 -9.75 13.32 -11.69
C ARG A 144 -8.99 13.81 -12.93
N THR A 145 -7.90 14.56 -12.76
CA THR A 145 -7.16 15.26 -13.82
C THR A 145 -5.93 14.51 -14.32
N ALA A 146 -5.96 13.17 -14.35
CA ALA A 146 -5.19 12.46 -15.36
C ALA A 146 -5.87 12.78 -16.70
N ASP A 147 -5.18 13.46 -17.61
CA ASP A 147 -5.72 13.90 -18.89
C ASP A 147 -6.07 12.67 -19.74
N ARG A 148 -7.29 12.15 -19.53
CA ARG A 148 -7.85 10.96 -20.18
C ARG A 148 -7.84 11.08 -21.71
N ARG A 149 -7.59 12.28 -22.27
CA ARG A 149 -7.39 12.53 -23.71
C ARG A 149 -6.08 11.96 -24.25
N SER A 150 -5.05 11.75 -23.43
CA SER A 150 -3.75 11.25 -23.92
C SER A 150 -3.69 9.73 -24.12
N GLY A 151 -4.62 8.97 -23.53
CA GLY A 151 -4.70 7.52 -23.64
C GLY A 151 -3.56 6.73 -22.95
N LYS A 152 -2.66 7.37 -22.20
CA LYS A 152 -1.51 6.70 -21.58
C LYS A 152 -1.83 6.15 -20.19
N GLU A 153 -1.74 4.82 -20.04
CA GLU A 153 -2.00 4.09 -18.78
C GLU A 153 -1.12 4.57 -17.59
N THR A 154 0.08 5.09 -17.85
CA THR A 154 0.99 5.62 -16.81
C THR A 154 0.45 6.85 -16.08
N GLN A 155 -0.54 7.56 -16.63
CA GLN A 155 -1.19 8.69 -15.94
C GLN A 155 -2.09 8.25 -14.77
N LEU A 156 -2.28 6.95 -14.58
CA LEU A 156 -3.02 6.36 -13.47
C LEU A 156 -2.12 5.96 -12.30
N ILE A 157 -0.81 6.19 -12.41
CA ILE A 157 0.16 5.96 -11.33
C ILE A 157 0.24 7.19 -10.43
N ARG A 158 0.21 6.96 -9.13
CA ARG A 158 0.41 7.96 -8.08
C ARG A 158 1.55 7.50 -7.19
N CYS A 159 2.50 8.36 -6.86
CA CYS A 159 3.58 8.03 -5.96
C CYS A 159 3.59 8.99 -4.77
N TYR A 160 3.83 8.45 -3.59
CA TYR A 160 3.85 9.13 -2.31
C TYR A 160 5.21 8.92 -1.65
N SER A 161 5.71 9.96 -1.00
CA SER A 161 6.95 9.98 -0.24
C SER A 161 6.62 10.36 1.18
N ILE A 162 6.78 9.43 2.11
CA ILE A 162 6.25 9.52 3.48
C ILE A 162 7.43 9.40 4.45
N PRO A 163 7.94 10.53 4.97
CA PRO A 163 8.93 10.49 6.04
C PRO A 163 8.24 10.16 7.37
N ILE A 164 8.87 9.30 8.16
CA ILE A 164 8.41 8.86 9.47
C ILE A 164 9.55 9.07 10.45
N GLN A 165 9.30 9.85 11.48
CA GLN A 165 10.22 10.01 12.60
C GLN A 165 9.64 9.25 13.79
N PHE A 166 10.42 8.33 14.35
CA PHE A 166 10.00 7.56 15.51
C PHE A 166 10.32 8.28 16.80
N ASP A 167 9.44 8.13 17.78
CA ASP A 167 9.77 8.46 19.16
C ASP A 167 10.89 7.49 19.64
N PRO A 168 11.93 7.98 20.34
CA PRO A 168 12.95 7.13 20.95
C PRO A 168 12.39 5.96 21.77
N ALA A 169 11.17 6.05 22.30
CA ALA A 169 10.50 4.97 23.01
C ALA A 169 10.24 3.70 22.15
N PHE A 170 10.23 3.81 20.81
CA PHE A 170 10.06 2.66 19.91
C PHE A 170 11.39 1.96 19.56
N ILE A 171 12.54 2.50 20.00
CA ILE A 171 13.85 1.89 19.73
C ILE A 171 13.93 0.55 20.46
N GLY A 172 14.41 -0.46 19.74
CA GLY A 172 14.55 -1.83 20.22
C GLY A 172 13.30 -2.70 20.01
N LEU A 173 12.17 -2.10 19.59
CA LEU A 173 10.92 -2.83 19.30
C LEU A 173 10.87 -3.29 17.83
N ASP A 174 10.12 -4.37 17.63
CA ASP A 174 9.72 -4.84 16.31
C ASP A 174 8.41 -4.17 15.87
N VAL A 175 8.49 -3.38 14.80
CA VAL A 175 7.34 -2.68 14.23
C VAL A 175 6.95 -3.23 12.87
N GLN A 176 5.67 -3.12 12.52
CA GLN A 176 5.15 -3.40 11.19
C GLN A 176 4.38 -2.20 10.67
N PHE A 177 4.48 -1.98 9.36
CA PHE A 177 3.62 -1.05 8.65
C PHE A 177 2.46 -1.82 8.03
N LEU A 178 1.25 -1.40 8.36
CA LEU A 178 0.01 -1.91 7.81
C LEU A 178 -0.48 -0.94 6.73
N PHE A 179 -0.51 -1.41 5.48
CA PHE A 179 -1.04 -0.67 4.34
C PHE A 179 -2.47 -1.11 4.09
N THR A 180 -3.42 -0.20 4.23
CA THR A 180 -4.84 -0.44 3.95
C THR A 180 -5.32 0.39 2.77
N PHE A 181 -6.16 -0.22 1.95
CA PHE A 181 -6.71 0.39 0.75
C PHE A 181 -8.23 0.26 0.75
N GLU A 182 -8.94 1.26 0.24
CA GLU A 182 -10.38 1.22 0.07
C GLU A 182 -10.76 1.72 -1.31
N GLN A 183 -11.35 0.84 -2.13
CA GLN A 183 -11.82 1.19 -3.47
C GLN A 183 -13.21 1.83 -3.39
N ALA A 184 -13.34 3.03 -3.96
CA ALA A 184 -14.60 3.75 -3.99
C ALA A 184 -15.55 3.19 -5.08
N VAL A 185 -16.86 3.36 -4.84
CA VAL A 185 -17.89 2.97 -5.81
C VAL A 185 -17.71 3.71 -7.14
N SER A 186 -17.52 2.94 -8.22
CA SER A 186 -17.55 3.48 -9.58
C SER A 186 -18.98 3.85 -9.98
N SER A 187 -19.23 5.09 -10.45
CA SER A 187 -20.56 5.48 -10.94
C SER A 187 -21.03 4.53 -12.05
N PRO A 188 -22.30 4.08 -12.05
CA PRO A 188 -22.84 3.19 -13.09
C PRO A 188 -22.76 3.80 -14.50
N SER A 189 -22.65 5.13 -14.61
CA SER A 189 -22.57 5.88 -15.86
C SER A 189 -21.15 6.10 -16.41
N SER A 190 -20.09 5.77 -15.66
CA SER A 190 -18.70 5.91 -16.13
C SER A 190 -18.12 4.55 -16.49
N GLY A 191 -18.18 4.21 -17.78
CA GLY A 191 -17.69 2.95 -18.34
C GLY A 191 -16.21 2.68 -18.04
N SER A 192 -16.00 1.77 -17.09
CA SER A 192 -15.14 0.57 -17.19
C SER A 192 -15.50 -0.29 -15.98
N PRO A 193 -15.66 -1.63 -16.08
CA PRO A 193 -15.70 -2.45 -14.87
C PRO A 193 -14.47 -2.11 -14.03
N MET A 194 -14.61 -2.07 -12.70
CA MET A 194 -13.48 -1.86 -11.78
C MET A 194 -12.34 -2.79 -12.23
N SER A 195 -11.35 -2.25 -12.92
CA SER A 195 -10.10 -2.95 -13.20
C SER A 195 -9.32 -2.83 -11.91
N GLY A 196 -8.77 -3.93 -11.39
CA GLY A 196 -8.10 -3.96 -10.09
C GLY A 196 -7.05 -2.87 -9.89
N PHE A 197 -6.42 -2.87 -8.73
CA PHE A 197 -5.33 -1.93 -8.45
C PHE A 197 -4.02 -2.69 -8.23
N ALA A 198 -2.91 -1.97 -8.34
CA ALA A 198 -1.60 -2.50 -8.01
C ALA A 198 -0.81 -1.47 -7.22
N PHE A 199 0.05 -1.90 -6.32
CA PHE A 199 0.90 -1.00 -5.54
C PHE A 199 2.29 -1.58 -5.33
N ALA A 200 3.25 -0.69 -5.07
CA ALA A 200 4.57 -1.01 -4.57
C ALA A 200 4.91 0.00 -3.45
N ALA A 201 5.22 -0.51 -2.26
CA ALA A 201 5.69 0.27 -1.12
C ALA A 201 7.12 -0.16 -0.77
N GLU A 202 8.04 0.79 -0.78
CA GLU A 202 9.45 0.60 -0.49
C GLU A 202 9.79 1.36 0.79
N VAL A 203 10.31 0.64 1.78
CA VAL A 203 10.65 1.15 3.12
C VAL A 203 12.15 1.27 3.24
N TYR A 204 12.64 2.46 3.54
CA TYR A 204 14.05 2.80 3.66
C TYR A 204 14.38 3.32 5.05
N GLN A 205 15.59 3.05 5.53
CA GLN A 205 16.16 3.72 6.70
C GLN A 205 17.00 4.92 6.26
N SER A 206 16.77 6.06 6.89
CA SER A 206 17.58 7.25 6.70
C SER A 206 18.80 7.22 7.59
N VAL A 207 19.99 7.05 7.01
CA VAL A 207 21.25 7.18 7.76
C VAL A 207 21.71 8.62 7.75
N ASN A 208 21.85 9.23 8.93
CA ASN A 208 22.57 10.49 9.05
C ASN A 208 24.05 10.19 8.83
N GLY A 209 24.62 10.70 7.74
CA GLY A 209 26.07 10.66 7.54
C GLY A 209 26.75 11.34 8.74
N LYS A 210 27.70 10.63 9.36
CA LYS A 210 28.57 11.20 10.38
C LYS A 210 29.39 12.36 9.82
#